data_AF-A0A3A8I8E3-F1
#
_entry.id   AF-A0A3A8I8E3-F1
#
_cell.length_a   1.000
_cell.length_b   1.000
_cell.length_c   1.000
_cell.angle_alpha   90.00
_cell.angle_beta   90.00
_cell.angle_gamma   90.00
#
_symmetry.space_group_name_H-M   'P 1'
#
loop_
_entity.id
_entity.type
_entity.pdbx_description
1 polymer ?
#
loop_
_entity_poly.entity_id
_entity_poly.type
_entity_poly.pdbx_seq_one_letter_code
_entity_poly.pdbx_strand_id
1 'polypeptide(L)'
;MKNLVAFLAAVMLFTGATSARAELVDKVAAVVNRDIIPLSEVQQRAAPELQRVNSEIDPHKRAEARAQLMKTALDTLIGEKLMESEVQQLGITTTEAEVDELVQDVLKQNNVSDMSQFEQLLKNEGFTLAGYKDMLRKRVVRDKLLRMKVGPKVKVTEEDLKAAYTQYTRMESEDVEVHARHILVQVDAKATPEQVAAAKQKAEGIAQEARRPGMDFASLARARSEGPSAADGGDLGYFKRGVMVPAFEKAAFNLKEGEVSEPIRTNFGWHILKVEERRNIAVASFEEMKPKLESKLLNEKTEKFLDQYVQELRSKANVEVKM
;
A
#
# COMPACT_ATOMS: atom_id res chain seq x y z
N MET A 1 6.65 99.73 11.72
CA MET A 1 5.24 99.30 11.81
C MET A 1 5.14 97.84 11.40
N LYS A 2 4.37 97.03 12.14
CA LYS A 2 3.79 95.70 11.78
C LYS A 2 4.65 94.61 11.09
N ASN A 3 4.91 93.54 11.87
CA ASN A 3 4.81 92.10 11.53
C ASN A 3 5.70 91.53 10.38
N LEU A 4 5.92 90.21 10.16
CA LEU A 4 5.42 88.96 10.77
C LEU A 4 6.48 87.82 10.66
N VAL A 5 6.17 86.65 11.24
CA VAL A 5 6.69 85.27 10.97
C VAL A 5 7.78 84.73 11.91
N ALA A 6 7.69 83.41 12.18
CA ALA A 6 8.57 82.52 12.93
C ALA A 6 8.57 81.12 12.26
N PHE A 7 9.54 80.24 12.57
CA PHE A 7 9.38 78.78 12.82
C PHE A 7 10.77 78.19 13.19
N LEU A 8 10.99 77.68 14.40
CA LEU A 8 10.69 76.34 14.94
C LEU A 8 11.57 75.21 14.34
N ALA A 9 12.49 74.66 15.15
CA ALA A 9 13.34 73.52 14.80
C ALA A 9 12.84 72.23 15.49
N ALA A 10 12.79 71.12 14.74
CA ALA A 10 12.32 69.83 15.23
C ALA A 10 13.49 68.86 15.47
N VAL A 11 13.52 68.24 16.65
CA VAL A 11 14.48 67.17 17.00
C VAL A 11 13.90 65.83 16.56
N MET A 12 14.59 65.11 15.66
CA MET A 12 14.23 63.74 15.31
C MET A 12 14.88 62.75 16.28
N LEU A 13 14.04 62.01 17.02
CA LEU A 13 14.45 60.80 17.73
C LEU A 13 14.35 59.60 16.78
N PHE A 14 15.49 59.05 16.37
CA PHE A 14 15.54 57.77 15.65
C PHE A 14 15.33 56.61 16.64
N THR A 15 14.08 56.16 16.80
CA THR A 15 13.79 54.88 17.44
C THR A 15 14.08 53.74 16.45
N GLY A 16 15.27 53.15 16.55
CA GLY A 16 15.60 51.95 15.80
C GLY A 16 14.74 50.76 16.25
N ALA A 17 13.74 50.40 15.45
CA ALA A 17 12.99 49.18 15.65
C ALA A 17 13.87 47.97 15.32
N THR A 18 14.37 47.28 16.35
CA THR A 18 14.99 45.97 16.20
C THR A 18 13.93 44.96 15.74
N SER A 19 13.93 44.64 14.46
CA SER A 19 13.15 43.50 13.94
C SER A 19 13.59 42.23 14.65
N ALA A 20 12.78 41.77 15.60
CA ALA A 20 12.95 40.48 16.25
C ALA A 20 12.83 39.39 15.17
N ARG A 21 13.98 38.88 14.74
CA ARG A 21 14.06 37.74 13.83
C ARG A 21 13.62 36.50 14.63
N ALA A 22 12.34 36.20 14.59
CA ALA A 22 11.79 35.01 15.23
C ALA A 22 12.42 33.78 14.57
N GLU A 23 13.43 33.20 15.24
CA GLU A 23 13.82 31.83 14.96
C GLU A 23 12.59 30.95 15.17
N LEU A 24 12.27 30.14 14.15
CA LEU A 24 11.24 29.13 14.23
C LEU A 24 11.74 28.04 15.17
N VAL A 25 11.53 28.22 16.48
CA VAL A 25 11.78 27.20 17.49
C VAL A 25 10.83 26.05 17.20
N ASP A 26 11.34 25.00 16.56
CA ASP A 26 10.57 23.80 16.27
C ASP A 26 10.12 23.15 17.59
N LYS A 27 8.89 22.63 17.59
CA LYS A 27 8.32 22.00 18.78
C LYS A 27 8.97 20.64 18.99
N VAL A 28 9.28 20.31 20.24
CA VAL A 28 9.69 18.94 20.60
C VAL A 28 8.48 18.03 20.55
N ALA A 29 8.52 16.97 19.74
CA ALA A 29 7.48 15.93 19.72
C ALA A 29 7.78 14.79 20.71
N ALA A 30 9.06 14.43 20.87
CA ALA A 30 9.53 13.55 21.93
C ALA A 30 11.01 13.78 22.29
N VAL A 31 11.41 13.28 23.45
CA VAL A 31 12.81 13.13 23.87
C VAL A 31 13.08 11.64 24.10
N VAL A 32 14.17 11.12 23.53
CA VAL A 32 14.61 9.72 23.65
C VAL A 32 16.05 9.71 24.18
N ASN A 33 16.23 9.29 25.43
CA ASN A 33 17.47 9.36 26.20
C ASN A 33 18.04 10.79 26.30
N ARG A 34 18.83 11.21 25.31
CA ARG A 34 19.41 12.56 25.17
C ARG A 34 19.06 13.22 23.83
N ASP A 35 18.48 12.47 22.91
CA ASP A 35 18.13 12.94 21.57
C ASP A 35 16.72 13.52 21.56
N ILE A 36 16.54 14.56 20.76
CA ILE A 36 15.26 15.24 20.55
C ILE A 36 14.69 14.78 19.21
N ILE A 37 13.40 14.48 19.16
CA ILE A 37 12.62 14.30 17.94
C ILE A 37 11.79 15.56 17.73
N PRO A 38 12.12 16.43 16.77
CA PRO A 38 11.36 17.63 16.45
C PRO A 38 10.03 17.30 15.75
N LEU A 39 9.03 18.17 15.89
CA LEU A 39 7.72 17.99 15.27
C LEU A 39 7.80 18.06 13.73
N SER A 40 8.72 18.86 13.17
CA SER A 40 8.95 18.86 11.72
C SER A 40 9.42 17.50 11.18
N GLU A 41 10.24 16.75 11.94
CA GLU A 41 10.71 15.42 11.56
C GLU A 41 9.55 14.41 11.52
N VAL A 42 8.65 14.47 12.52
CA VAL A 42 7.42 13.64 12.54
C VAL A 42 6.51 13.99 11.35
N GLN A 43 6.32 15.28 11.07
CA GLN A 43 5.51 15.74 9.93
C GLN A 43 6.11 15.32 8.59
N GLN A 44 7.44 15.42 8.43
CA GLN A 44 8.16 14.99 7.24
C GLN A 44 8.04 13.47 7.05
N ARG A 45 8.17 12.69 8.13
CA ARG A 45 7.99 11.22 8.10
C ARG A 45 6.57 10.82 7.70
N ALA A 46 5.55 11.54 8.19
CA ALA A 46 4.15 11.26 7.88
C ALA A 46 3.66 11.85 6.54
N ALA A 47 4.47 12.71 5.88
CA ALA A 47 4.01 13.51 4.74
C ALA A 47 3.40 12.71 3.57
N PRO A 48 3.95 11.57 3.11
CA PRO A 48 3.39 10.81 1.99
C PRO A 48 1.99 10.25 2.30
N GLU A 49 1.79 9.73 3.52
CA GLU A 49 0.52 9.18 3.97
C GLU A 49 -0.50 10.28 4.27
N LEU A 50 -0.06 11.41 4.85
CA LEU A 50 -0.90 12.58 5.09
C LEU A 50 -1.46 13.17 3.79
N GLN A 51 -0.71 13.11 2.68
CA GLN A 51 -1.20 13.51 1.36
C GLN A 51 -2.36 12.62 0.89
N ARG A 52 -2.31 11.31 1.11
CA ARG A 52 -3.38 10.36 0.75
C ARG A 52 -4.67 10.63 1.54
N VAL A 53 -4.54 10.98 2.82
CA VAL A 53 -5.67 11.24 3.74
C VAL A 53 -6.33 12.62 3.50
N ASN A 54 -5.67 13.55 2.82
CA ASN A 54 -6.27 14.86 2.51
C ASN A 54 -7.53 14.77 1.62
N SER A 55 -7.67 13.68 0.84
CA SER A 55 -8.84 13.39 0.00
C SER A 55 -10.08 12.92 0.77
N GLU A 56 -9.96 12.62 2.08
CA GLU A 56 -11.12 12.32 2.91
C GLU A 56 -11.99 13.58 3.08
N ILE A 57 -13.28 13.42 2.79
CA ILE A 57 -14.27 14.50 2.77
C ILE A 57 -14.75 14.79 4.19
N ASP A 58 -14.93 13.74 5.01
CA ASP A 58 -15.37 13.83 6.40
C ASP A 58 -14.26 14.49 7.25
N PRO A 59 -14.48 15.69 7.81
CA PRO A 59 -13.45 16.39 8.58
C PRO A 59 -13.01 15.64 9.83
N HIS A 60 -13.90 14.86 10.46
CA HIS A 60 -13.59 14.12 11.68
C HIS A 60 -12.72 12.90 11.36
N LYS A 61 -13.12 12.08 10.38
CA LYS A 61 -12.31 10.93 9.94
C LYS A 61 -10.94 11.36 9.43
N ARG A 62 -10.88 12.48 8.68
CA ARG A 62 -9.61 13.06 8.23
C ARG A 62 -8.73 13.50 9.41
N ALA A 63 -9.30 14.13 10.44
CA ALA A 63 -8.53 14.53 11.63
C ALA A 63 -8.00 13.32 12.42
N GLU A 64 -8.84 12.30 12.62
CA GLU A 64 -8.50 11.04 13.28
C GLU A 64 -7.38 10.28 12.53
N ALA A 65 -7.55 10.08 11.22
CA ALA A 65 -6.55 9.42 10.39
C ALA A 65 -5.22 10.19 10.36
N ARG A 66 -5.24 11.53 10.32
CA ARG A 66 -4.02 12.35 10.42
C ARG A 66 -3.34 12.21 11.78
N ALA A 67 -4.10 12.19 12.88
CA ALA A 67 -3.56 11.98 14.22
C ALA A 67 -2.91 10.59 14.37
N GLN A 68 -3.56 9.55 13.83
CA GLN A 68 -3.00 8.20 13.84
C GLN A 68 -1.72 8.10 13.00
N LEU A 69 -1.66 8.74 11.82
CA LEU A 69 -0.44 8.78 11.00
C LEU A 69 0.72 9.52 11.70
N MET A 70 0.43 10.66 12.33
CA MET A 70 1.43 11.40 13.13
C MET A 70 1.93 10.56 14.31
N LYS A 71 1.04 9.84 15.00
CA LYS A 71 1.43 8.91 16.08
C LYS A 71 2.32 7.78 15.56
N THR A 72 1.93 7.12 14.46
CA THR A 72 2.74 6.06 13.84
C THR A 72 4.12 6.57 13.44
N ALA A 73 4.21 7.73 12.80
CA ALA A 73 5.48 8.36 12.43
C ALA A 73 6.37 8.65 13.65
N LEU A 74 5.79 9.17 14.74
CA LEU A 74 6.51 9.42 15.99
C LEU A 74 7.00 8.12 16.65
N ASP A 75 6.15 7.08 16.73
CA ASP A 75 6.53 5.78 17.29
C ASP A 75 7.67 5.12 16.47
N THR A 76 7.67 5.28 15.13
CA THR A 76 8.78 4.82 14.28
C THR A 76 10.09 5.60 14.55
N LEU A 77 10.03 6.94 14.64
CA LEU A 77 11.21 7.77 14.93
C LEU A 77 11.78 7.47 16.33
N ILE A 78 10.92 7.21 17.33
CA ILE A 78 11.36 6.74 18.65
C ILE A 78 12.09 5.40 18.53
N GLY A 79 11.55 4.45 17.76
CA GLY A 79 12.20 3.15 17.51
C GLY A 79 13.58 3.29 16.85
N GLU A 80 13.70 4.19 15.87
CA GLU A 80 14.98 4.49 15.21
C GLU A 80 16.00 5.08 16.19
N LYS A 81 15.61 6.06 17.02
CA LYS A 81 16.49 6.65 18.05
C LYS A 81 16.94 5.65 19.10
N LEU A 82 16.06 4.74 19.51
CA LEU A 82 16.40 3.64 20.41
C LEU A 82 17.45 2.70 19.81
N MET A 83 17.33 2.35 18.52
CA MET A 83 18.33 1.55 17.81
C MET A 83 19.65 2.31 17.59
N GLU A 84 19.62 3.60 17.26
CA GLU A 84 20.83 4.44 17.17
C GLU A 84 21.56 4.50 18.53
N SER A 85 20.82 4.64 19.64
CA SER A 85 21.38 4.63 21.01
C SER A 85 21.99 3.27 21.40
N GLU A 86 21.37 2.15 21.03
CA GLU A 86 21.88 0.80 21.30
C GLU A 86 23.12 0.48 20.44
N VAL A 87 23.18 0.93 19.18
CA VAL A 87 24.39 0.86 18.33
C VAL A 87 25.58 1.51 19.03
N GLN A 88 25.38 2.72 19.58
CA GLN A 88 26.41 3.45 20.32
C GLN A 88 26.80 2.73 21.61
N GLN A 89 25.81 2.28 22.40
CA GLN A 89 26.04 1.60 23.69
C GLN A 89 26.83 0.30 23.54
N LEU A 90 26.63 -0.43 22.45
CA LEU A 90 27.33 -1.69 22.14
C LEU A 90 28.63 -1.50 21.35
N GLY A 91 28.98 -0.25 20.99
CA GLY A 91 30.18 0.04 20.20
C GLY A 91 30.16 -0.55 18.79
N ILE A 92 28.99 -0.71 18.18
CA ILE A 92 28.86 -1.28 16.83
C ILE A 92 29.32 -0.23 15.82
N THR A 93 30.38 -0.57 15.07
CA THR A 93 31.00 0.33 14.10
C THR A 93 31.05 -0.28 12.70
N THR A 94 31.38 0.55 11.72
CA THR A 94 31.67 0.15 10.35
C THR A 94 32.93 0.85 9.86
N THR A 95 33.69 0.17 9.03
CA THR A 95 34.87 0.71 8.35
C THR A 95 34.46 1.43 7.07
N GLU A 96 35.34 2.29 6.54
CA GLU A 96 35.12 2.95 5.25
C GLU A 96 35.12 1.92 4.10
N ALA A 97 35.96 0.88 4.19
CA ALA A 97 36.03 -0.19 3.19
C ALA A 97 34.70 -0.95 3.04
N GLU A 98 34.01 -1.27 4.15
CA GLU A 98 32.67 -1.88 4.11
C GLU A 98 31.62 -0.96 3.45
N VAL A 99 31.77 0.36 3.60
CA VAL A 99 30.87 1.34 2.98
C VAL A 99 31.17 1.47 1.48
N ASP A 100 32.45 1.52 1.11
CA ASP A 100 32.90 1.55 -0.29
C ASP A 100 32.48 0.29 -1.05
N GLU A 101 32.57 -0.89 -0.43
CA GLU A 101 32.07 -2.15 -1.02
C GLU A 101 30.57 -2.08 -1.33
N LEU A 102 29.76 -1.55 -0.40
CA LEU A 102 28.33 -1.34 -0.65
C LEU A 102 28.04 -0.29 -1.73
N VAL A 103 28.87 0.76 -1.84
CA VAL A 103 28.77 1.70 -2.97
C VAL A 103 29.05 0.96 -4.29
N GLN A 104 30.12 0.16 -4.36
CA GLN A 104 30.43 -0.63 -5.56
C GLN A 104 29.32 -1.63 -5.94
N ASP A 105 28.69 -2.27 -4.96
CA ASP A 105 27.57 -3.18 -5.21
C ASP A 105 26.32 -2.43 -5.71
N VAL A 106 26.07 -1.22 -5.22
CA VAL A 106 25.00 -0.36 -5.76
C VAL A 106 25.31 0.08 -7.20
N LEU A 107 26.57 0.43 -7.53
CA LEU A 107 26.96 0.71 -8.92
C LEU A 107 26.66 -0.50 -9.83
N LYS A 108 27.13 -1.69 -9.45
CA LYS A 108 26.89 -2.94 -10.20
C LYS A 108 25.39 -3.22 -10.40
N GLN A 109 24.58 -3.12 -9.33
CA GLN A 109 23.14 -3.38 -9.38
C GLN A 109 22.39 -2.41 -10.30
N ASN A 110 22.86 -1.17 -10.42
CA ASN A 110 22.26 -0.15 -11.28
C ASN A 110 22.92 -0.03 -12.66
N ASN A 111 23.87 -0.93 -13.00
CA ASN A 111 24.69 -0.87 -14.22
C ASN A 111 25.42 0.47 -14.43
N VAL A 112 25.74 1.17 -13.33
CA VAL A 112 26.48 2.43 -13.34
C VAL A 112 27.97 2.11 -13.52
N SER A 113 28.57 2.64 -14.58
CA SER A 113 29.89 2.16 -15.04
C SER A 113 31.07 2.83 -14.33
N ASP A 114 30.87 4.02 -13.76
CA ASP A 114 31.91 4.76 -13.05
C ASP A 114 31.35 5.66 -11.92
N MET A 115 32.24 6.11 -11.03
CA MET A 115 31.86 6.93 -9.87
C MET A 115 31.40 8.34 -10.24
N SER A 116 31.87 8.92 -11.36
CA SER A 116 31.45 10.26 -11.81
C SER A 116 30.00 10.25 -12.27
N GLN A 117 29.59 9.20 -13.01
CA GLN A 117 28.20 8.95 -13.34
C GLN A 117 27.35 8.77 -12.07
N PHE A 118 27.85 8.02 -11.08
CA PHE A 118 27.15 7.82 -9.81
C PHE A 118 26.96 9.12 -9.02
N GLU A 119 28.00 9.96 -8.89
CA GLU A 119 27.91 11.27 -8.23
C GLU A 119 26.93 12.22 -8.93
N GLN A 120 26.83 12.17 -10.26
CA GLN A 120 25.84 12.94 -11.02
C GLN A 120 24.40 12.46 -10.73
N LEU A 121 24.17 11.15 -10.65
CA LEU A 121 22.87 10.59 -10.26
C LEU A 121 22.47 11.02 -8.85
N LEU A 122 23.38 10.86 -7.87
CA LEU A 122 23.15 11.33 -6.49
C LEU A 122 22.80 12.82 -6.44
N LYS A 123 23.55 13.65 -7.18
CA LYS A 123 23.31 15.10 -7.23
C LYS A 123 21.95 15.45 -7.82
N ASN A 124 21.48 14.72 -8.83
CA ASN A 124 20.15 14.91 -9.43
C ASN A 124 19.02 14.55 -8.44
N GLU A 125 19.27 13.60 -7.53
CA GLU A 125 18.36 13.24 -6.44
C GLU A 125 18.53 14.12 -5.17
N GLY A 126 19.44 15.10 -5.19
CA GLY A 126 19.69 16.02 -4.08
C GLY A 126 20.68 15.53 -3.01
N PHE A 127 21.38 14.42 -3.26
CA PHE A 127 22.39 13.87 -2.36
C PHE A 127 23.82 14.31 -2.73
N THR A 128 24.72 14.22 -1.75
CA THR A 128 26.17 14.23 -1.95
C THR A 128 26.73 12.83 -1.71
N LEU A 129 27.87 12.47 -2.31
CA LEU A 129 28.52 11.18 -2.05
C LEU A 129 28.80 10.97 -0.55
N ALA A 130 29.22 12.03 0.16
CA ALA A 130 29.44 11.98 1.60
C ALA A 130 28.15 11.65 2.39
N GLY A 131 27.05 12.36 2.11
CA GLY A 131 25.77 12.11 2.75
C GLY A 131 25.16 10.74 2.41
N TYR A 132 25.39 10.26 1.17
CA TYR A 132 25.01 8.91 0.76
C TYR A 132 25.82 7.85 1.52
N LYS A 133 27.14 8.03 1.64
CA LYS A 133 28.00 7.18 2.47
C LYS A 133 27.57 7.19 3.94
N ASP A 134 27.18 8.33 4.51
CA ASP A 134 26.64 8.39 5.88
C ASP A 134 25.33 7.61 6.03
N MET A 135 24.44 7.66 5.03
CA MET A 135 23.23 6.84 5.00
C MET A 135 23.57 5.34 4.98
N LEU A 136 24.55 4.93 4.16
CA LEU A 136 25.05 3.56 4.15
C LEU A 136 25.71 3.15 5.47
N ARG A 137 26.51 4.02 6.11
CA ARG A 137 27.10 3.77 7.44
C ARG A 137 26.01 3.45 8.46
N LYS A 138 24.97 4.29 8.54
CA LYS A 138 23.80 4.07 9.42
C LYS A 138 23.09 2.75 9.13
N ARG A 139 22.89 2.42 7.85
CA ARG A 139 22.31 1.14 7.43
C ARG A 139 23.16 -0.05 7.90
N VAL A 140 24.47 -0.03 7.67
CA VAL A 140 25.37 -1.14 8.06
C VAL A 140 25.37 -1.39 9.56
N VAL A 141 25.52 -0.35 10.39
CA VAL A 141 25.57 -0.55 11.85
C VAL A 141 24.22 -1.02 12.41
N ARG A 142 23.10 -0.57 11.83
CA ARG A 142 21.76 -1.09 12.15
C ARG A 142 21.62 -2.54 11.72
N ASP A 143 22.00 -2.89 10.49
CA ASP A 143 21.87 -4.25 9.98
C ASP A 143 22.79 -5.24 10.75
N LYS A 144 23.98 -4.78 11.21
CA LYS A 144 24.83 -5.47 12.20
C LYS A 144 24.13 -5.67 13.55
N LEU A 145 23.47 -4.63 14.10
CA LEU A 145 22.69 -4.73 15.34
C LEU A 145 21.57 -5.78 15.20
N LEU A 146 20.78 -5.72 14.13
CA LEU A 146 19.69 -6.65 13.89
C LEU A 146 20.20 -8.08 13.72
N ARG A 147 21.28 -8.30 12.96
CA ARG A 147 21.93 -9.61 12.83
C ARG A 147 22.37 -10.19 14.19
N MET A 148 22.82 -9.35 15.11
CA MET A 148 23.25 -9.77 16.45
C MET A 148 22.08 -10.04 17.42
N LYS A 149 21.01 -9.22 17.38
CA LYS A 149 19.97 -9.17 18.42
C LYS A 149 18.64 -9.79 18.02
N VAL A 150 18.31 -9.72 16.73
CA VAL A 150 17.09 -10.26 16.12
C VAL A 150 17.40 -11.57 15.39
N GLY A 151 18.48 -11.61 14.61
CA GLY A 151 18.90 -12.76 13.78
C GLY A 151 18.84 -14.13 14.47
N PRO A 152 19.37 -14.32 15.69
CA PRO A 152 19.34 -15.61 16.38
C PRO A 152 17.93 -16.12 16.73
N LYS A 153 16.94 -15.21 16.80
CA LYS A 153 15.52 -15.51 17.07
C LYS A 153 14.76 -15.84 15.77
N VAL A 154 15.19 -15.27 14.64
CA VAL A 154 14.58 -15.48 13.32
C VAL A 154 15.01 -16.83 12.77
N LYS A 155 14.19 -17.86 13.00
CA LYS A 155 14.34 -19.19 12.41
C LYS A 155 13.02 -19.62 11.78
N VAL A 156 13.05 -19.99 10.51
CA VAL A 156 11.95 -20.66 9.82
C VAL A 156 12.23 -22.16 9.89
N THR A 157 11.31 -22.91 10.50
CA THR A 157 11.40 -24.37 10.60
C THR A 157 10.52 -25.05 9.55
N GLU A 158 10.73 -26.33 9.32
CA GLU A 158 9.86 -27.13 8.45
C GLU A 158 8.41 -27.22 9.01
N GLU A 159 8.26 -27.14 10.33
CA GLU A 159 6.94 -27.06 10.99
C GLU A 159 6.23 -25.74 10.67
N ASP A 160 6.93 -24.60 10.75
CA ASP A 160 6.38 -23.30 10.33
C ASP A 160 5.93 -23.32 8.86
N LEU A 161 6.76 -23.90 7.98
CA LEU A 161 6.46 -24.03 6.55
C LEU A 161 5.22 -24.91 6.31
N LYS A 162 5.11 -26.06 7.00
CA LYS A 162 3.94 -26.94 6.90
C LYS A 162 2.67 -26.28 7.46
N ALA A 163 2.77 -25.53 8.55
CA ALA A 163 1.65 -24.77 9.11
C ALA A 163 1.18 -23.66 8.15
N ALA A 164 2.11 -22.87 7.62
CA ALA A 164 1.81 -21.80 6.66
C ALA A 164 1.27 -22.37 5.33
N TYR A 165 1.78 -23.51 4.88
CA TYR A 165 1.23 -24.21 3.71
C TYR A 165 -0.20 -24.72 3.99
N THR A 166 -0.46 -25.29 5.16
CA THR A 166 -1.81 -25.74 5.56
C THR A 166 -2.81 -24.58 5.61
N GLN A 167 -2.37 -23.38 6.03
CA GLN A 167 -3.18 -22.17 5.97
C GLN A 167 -3.41 -21.72 4.51
N TYR A 168 -2.37 -21.71 3.69
CA TYR A 168 -2.45 -21.37 2.26
C TYR A 168 -3.39 -22.32 1.50
N THR A 169 -3.23 -23.64 1.67
CA THR A 169 -4.10 -24.63 1.02
C THR A 169 -5.54 -24.48 1.48
N ARG A 170 -5.79 -24.24 2.77
CA ARG A 170 -7.14 -23.96 3.26
C ARG A 170 -7.76 -22.73 2.60
N MET A 171 -7.01 -21.63 2.50
CA MET A 171 -7.52 -20.38 1.91
C MET A 171 -7.82 -20.51 0.40
N GLU A 172 -7.00 -21.23 -0.37
CA GLU A 172 -7.23 -21.41 -1.81
C GLU A 172 -8.19 -22.58 -2.13
N SER A 173 -8.26 -23.63 -1.30
CA SER A 173 -9.15 -24.80 -1.52
C SER A 173 -10.61 -24.56 -1.10
N GLU A 174 -10.86 -23.55 -0.26
CA GLU A 174 -12.21 -23.05 0.00
C GLU A 174 -12.77 -22.19 -1.18
N ASP A 175 -11.94 -21.83 -2.17
CA ASP A 175 -12.35 -21.09 -3.37
C ASP A 175 -12.48 -22.01 -4.60
N VAL A 176 -13.40 -21.64 -5.51
CA VAL A 176 -13.73 -22.42 -6.70
C VAL A 176 -13.72 -21.52 -7.93
N GLU A 177 -13.30 -22.08 -9.06
CA GLU A 177 -13.45 -21.43 -10.35
C GLU A 177 -14.75 -21.87 -11.02
N VAL A 178 -15.46 -20.91 -11.60
CA VAL A 178 -16.67 -21.12 -12.39
C VAL A 178 -16.34 -20.84 -13.85
N HIS A 179 -16.55 -21.81 -14.74
CA HIS A 179 -16.63 -21.56 -16.17
C HIS A 179 -18.07 -21.20 -16.52
N ALA A 180 -18.29 -20.02 -17.09
CA ALA A 180 -19.62 -19.59 -17.49
C ALA A 180 -19.66 -18.95 -18.88
N ARG A 181 -20.83 -19.06 -19.52
CA ARG A 181 -21.22 -18.26 -20.67
C ARG A 181 -22.21 -17.18 -20.24
N HIS A 182 -22.23 -16.05 -20.94
CA HIS A 182 -23.22 -15.01 -20.72
C HIS A 182 -23.87 -14.47 -22.00
N ILE A 183 -25.07 -13.93 -21.85
CA ILE A 183 -25.75 -13.10 -22.85
C ILE A 183 -26.02 -11.74 -22.19
N LEU A 184 -25.56 -10.66 -22.82
CA LEU A 184 -25.83 -9.29 -22.38
C LEU A 184 -26.92 -8.68 -23.25
N VAL A 185 -27.95 -8.13 -22.61
CA VAL A 185 -28.83 -7.10 -23.19
C VAL A 185 -28.37 -5.77 -22.61
N GLN A 186 -27.75 -4.92 -23.43
CA GLN A 186 -27.19 -3.64 -23.00
C GLN A 186 -28.28 -2.66 -22.54
N VAL A 187 -27.91 -1.81 -21.59
CA VAL A 187 -28.74 -0.69 -21.13
C VAL A 187 -27.83 0.52 -20.95
N ASP A 188 -28.09 1.59 -21.71
CA ASP A 188 -27.34 2.84 -21.59
C ASP A 188 -27.43 3.43 -20.17
N ALA A 189 -26.37 4.09 -19.70
CA ALA A 189 -26.32 4.71 -18.38
C ALA A 189 -27.38 5.82 -18.17
N LYS A 190 -27.90 6.39 -19.26
CA LYS A 190 -28.96 7.41 -19.30
C LYS A 190 -30.32 6.86 -19.73
N ALA A 191 -30.49 5.54 -19.80
CA ALA A 191 -31.73 4.91 -20.21
C ALA A 191 -32.89 5.28 -19.27
N THR A 192 -34.06 5.57 -19.84
CA THR A 192 -35.29 5.84 -19.07
C THR A 192 -35.80 4.57 -18.37
N PRO A 193 -36.62 4.67 -17.31
CA PRO A 193 -37.21 3.50 -16.64
C PRO A 193 -37.92 2.54 -17.61
N GLU A 194 -38.59 3.08 -18.64
CA GLU A 194 -39.28 2.32 -19.68
C GLU A 194 -38.31 1.53 -20.55
N GLN A 195 -37.16 2.12 -20.90
CA GLN A 195 -36.09 1.43 -21.65
C GLN A 195 -35.44 0.33 -20.79
N VAL A 196 -35.21 0.58 -19.51
CA VAL A 196 -34.69 -0.43 -18.56
C VAL A 196 -35.68 -1.61 -18.42
N ALA A 197 -36.98 -1.32 -18.37
CA ALA A 197 -38.04 -2.33 -18.30
C ALA A 197 -38.17 -3.14 -19.61
N ALA A 198 -38.10 -2.50 -20.78
CA ALA A 198 -38.10 -3.18 -22.07
C ALA A 198 -36.88 -4.10 -22.23
N ALA A 199 -35.69 -3.64 -21.80
CA ALA A 199 -34.48 -4.46 -21.78
C ALA A 199 -34.60 -5.65 -20.81
N LYS A 200 -35.26 -5.47 -19.66
CA LYS A 200 -35.58 -6.57 -18.73
C LYS A 200 -36.47 -7.62 -19.40
N GLN A 201 -37.57 -7.20 -20.02
CA GLN A 201 -38.50 -8.11 -20.70
C GLN A 201 -37.82 -8.88 -21.85
N LYS A 202 -36.94 -8.22 -22.61
CA LYS A 202 -36.10 -8.87 -23.62
C LYS A 202 -35.17 -9.92 -22.99
N ALA A 203 -34.51 -9.59 -21.88
CA ALA A 203 -33.64 -10.53 -21.17
C ALA A 203 -34.41 -11.72 -20.55
N GLU A 204 -35.61 -11.50 -20.03
CA GLU A 204 -36.50 -12.56 -19.54
C GLU A 204 -36.90 -13.52 -20.65
N GLY A 205 -37.25 -13.01 -21.84
CA GLY A 205 -37.54 -13.83 -23.02
C GLY A 205 -36.35 -14.68 -23.46
N ILE A 206 -35.15 -14.09 -23.47
CA ILE A 206 -33.89 -14.80 -23.77
C ILE A 206 -33.59 -15.88 -22.72
N ALA A 207 -33.79 -15.60 -21.43
CA ALA A 207 -33.59 -16.59 -20.37
C ALA A 207 -34.58 -17.76 -20.48
N GLN A 208 -35.83 -17.50 -20.86
CA GLN A 208 -36.82 -18.56 -21.14
C GLN A 208 -36.46 -19.39 -22.37
N GLU A 209 -35.94 -18.76 -23.43
CA GLU A 209 -35.44 -19.46 -24.64
C GLU A 209 -34.23 -20.34 -24.32
N ALA A 210 -33.25 -19.81 -23.58
CA ALA A 210 -32.03 -20.48 -23.13
C ALA A 210 -32.28 -21.74 -22.27
N ARG A 211 -33.43 -21.83 -21.59
CA ARG A 211 -33.82 -22.94 -20.72
C ARG A 211 -34.60 -24.06 -21.42
N ARG A 212 -34.88 -23.92 -22.72
CA ARG A 212 -35.61 -24.94 -23.47
C ARG A 212 -34.74 -26.21 -23.63
N PRO A 213 -35.30 -27.42 -23.49
CA PRO A 213 -34.56 -28.66 -23.72
C PRO A 213 -33.88 -28.68 -25.09
N GLY A 214 -32.59 -28.99 -25.13
CA GLY A 214 -31.80 -29.05 -26.37
C GLY A 214 -31.35 -27.69 -26.93
N MET A 215 -31.60 -26.57 -26.24
CA MET A 215 -31.12 -25.27 -26.69
C MET A 215 -29.60 -25.11 -26.51
N ASP A 216 -28.87 -24.79 -27.58
CA ASP A 216 -27.46 -24.40 -27.47
C ASP A 216 -27.31 -22.94 -27.04
N PHE A 217 -26.82 -22.75 -25.82
CA PHE A 217 -26.57 -21.43 -25.24
C PHE A 217 -25.50 -20.65 -26.03
N ALA A 218 -24.50 -21.32 -26.61
CA ALA A 218 -23.44 -20.63 -27.36
C ALA A 218 -23.98 -20.02 -28.66
N SER A 219 -24.83 -20.74 -29.40
CA SER A 219 -25.54 -20.22 -30.57
C SER A 219 -26.53 -19.12 -30.22
N LEU A 220 -27.25 -19.24 -29.09
CA LEU A 220 -28.13 -18.18 -28.62
C LEU A 220 -27.35 -16.90 -28.26
N ALA A 221 -26.18 -17.04 -27.62
CA ALA A 221 -25.30 -15.93 -27.29
C ALA A 221 -24.77 -15.22 -28.54
N ARG A 222 -24.33 -15.97 -29.58
CA ARG A 222 -23.95 -15.39 -30.89
C ARG A 222 -25.09 -14.62 -31.55
N ALA A 223 -26.32 -15.08 -31.40
CA ALA A 223 -27.49 -14.48 -32.05
C ALA A 223 -28.14 -13.32 -31.27
N ARG A 224 -27.96 -13.25 -29.95
CA ARG A 224 -28.72 -12.34 -29.05
C ARG A 224 -27.87 -11.49 -28.10
N SER A 225 -26.59 -11.82 -27.90
CA SER A 225 -25.74 -11.07 -26.97
C SER A 225 -25.21 -9.79 -27.62
N GLU A 226 -25.33 -8.69 -26.89
CA GLU A 226 -24.73 -7.39 -27.19
C GLU A 226 -23.40 -7.21 -26.43
N GLY A 227 -22.86 -8.28 -25.84
CA GLY A 227 -21.58 -8.29 -25.11
C GLY A 227 -20.37 -8.63 -25.99
N PRO A 228 -19.13 -8.33 -25.53
CA PRO A 228 -17.93 -8.52 -26.33
C PRO A 228 -17.62 -10.00 -26.64
N SER A 229 -17.98 -10.93 -25.75
CA SER A 229 -17.81 -12.38 -25.98
C SER A 229 -18.91 -13.01 -26.84
N ALA A 230 -19.82 -12.23 -27.43
CA ALA A 230 -20.92 -12.75 -28.25
C ALA A 230 -20.44 -13.69 -29.38
N ALA A 231 -19.37 -13.32 -30.09
CA ALA A 231 -18.79 -14.11 -31.17
C ALA A 231 -18.33 -15.51 -30.70
N ASP A 232 -17.72 -15.57 -29.52
CA ASP A 232 -17.23 -16.80 -28.88
C ASP A 232 -18.35 -17.61 -28.19
N GLY A 233 -19.61 -17.27 -28.45
CA GLY A 233 -20.77 -17.91 -27.83
C GLY A 233 -20.92 -17.52 -26.36
N GLY A 234 -20.60 -16.28 -26.03
CA GLY A 234 -20.74 -15.71 -24.69
C GLY A 234 -19.68 -16.19 -23.69
N ASP A 235 -18.63 -16.88 -24.12
CA ASP A 235 -17.64 -17.50 -23.24
C ASP A 235 -16.88 -16.47 -22.38
N LEU A 236 -16.63 -16.81 -21.12
CA LEU A 236 -15.86 -16.01 -20.17
C LEU A 236 -14.66 -16.76 -19.60
N GLY A 237 -14.47 -18.03 -19.97
CA GLY A 237 -13.50 -18.91 -19.32
C GLY A 237 -13.80 -19.13 -17.82
N TYR A 238 -12.80 -19.68 -17.12
CA TYR A 238 -12.85 -19.84 -15.67
C TYR A 238 -12.54 -18.52 -14.95
N PHE A 239 -13.31 -18.20 -13.92
CA PHE A 239 -13.03 -17.11 -13.01
C PHE A 239 -13.33 -17.49 -11.55
N LYS A 240 -12.52 -16.94 -10.64
CA LYS A 240 -12.72 -17.05 -9.19
C LYS A 240 -13.44 -15.82 -8.62
N ARG A 241 -13.67 -15.80 -7.30
CA ARG A 241 -14.29 -14.66 -6.62
C ARG A 241 -13.41 -13.41 -6.65
N GLY A 242 -14.02 -12.24 -6.67
CA GLY A 242 -13.37 -10.93 -6.79
C GLY A 242 -13.00 -10.53 -8.23
N VAL A 243 -13.24 -11.38 -9.23
CA VAL A 243 -12.93 -11.08 -10.65
C VAL A 243 -14.10 -10.39 -11.36
N MET A 244 -15.35 -10.74 -11.00
CA MET A 244 -16.55 -10.25 -11.67
C MET A 244 -17.31 -9.23 -10.81
N VAL A 245 -18.19 -8.43 -11.44
CA VAL A 245 -18.98 -7.44 -10.68
C VAL A 245 -19.92 -8.14 -9.67
N PRO A 246 -20.16 -7.60 -8.46
CA PRO A 246 -20.74 -8.37 -7.35
C PRO A 246 -22.09 -9.05 -7.62
N ALA A 247 -22.98 -8.39 -8.38
CA ALA A 247 -24.29 -8.96 -8.75
C ALA A 247 -24.16 -10.15 -9.72
N PHE A 248 -23.24 -10.05 -10.68
CA PHE A 248 -22.93 -11.11 -11.65
C PHE A 248 -22.28 -12.30 -10.93
N GLU A 249 -21.25 -12.03 -10.12
CA GLU A 249 -20.53 -13.05 -9.38
C GLU A 249 -21.45 -13.83 -8.44
N LYS A 250 -22.27 -13.13 -7.64
CA LYS A 250 -23.23 -13.76 -6.74
C LYS A 250 -24.16 -14.74 -7.46
N ALA A 251 -24.59 -14.42 -8.68
CA ALA A 251 -25.40 -15.34 -9.48
C ALA A 251 -24.56 -16.50 -10.02
N ALA A 252 -23.43 -16.22 -10.67
CA ALA A 252 -22.53 -17.23 -11.22
C ALA A 252 -22.09 -18.28 -10.18
N PHE A 253 -21.86 -17.87 -8.94
CA PHE A 253 -21.46 -18.76 -7.84
C PHE A 253 -22.60 -19.49 -7.12
N ASN A 254 -23.87 -19.15 -7.40
CA ASN A 254 -25.04 -19.82 -6.82
C ASN A 254 -25.67 -20.87 -7.76
N LEU A 255 -25.42 -20.77 -9.07
CA LEU A 255 -25.98 -21.67 -10.09
C LEU A 255 -25.27 -23.04 -10.12
N LYS A 256 -25.99 -24.12 -10.36
CA LYS A 256 -25.38 -25.43 -10.61
C LYS A 256 -24.80 -25.51 -12.03
N GLU A 257 -23.96 -26.51 -12.28
CA GLU A 257 -23.48 -26.81 -13.63
C GLU A 257 -24.68 -27.11 -14.56
N GLY A 258 -24.62 -26.58 -15.78
CA GLY A 258 -25.72 -26.60 -16.74
C GLY A 258 -26.88 -25.63 -16.45
N GLU A 259 -26.94 -24.98 -15.28
CA GLU A 259 -28.06 -24.12 -14.89
C GLU A 259 -28.00 -22.74 -15.55
N VAL A 260 -29.16 -22.24 -15.98
CA VAL A 260 -29.32 -20.92 -16.61
C VAL A 260 -30.01 -19.94 -15.67
N SER A 261 -29.37 -18.78 -15.46
CA SER A 261 -29.82 -17.75 -14.51
C SER A 261 -31.09 -17.02 -14.93
N GLU A 262 -31.75 -16.40 -13.94
CA GLU A 262 -32.62 -15.26 -14.21
C GLU A 262 -31.80 -14.06 -14.71
N PRO A 263 -32.42 -13.07 -15.37
CA PRO A 263 -31.75 -11.83 -15.76
C PRO A 263 -31.19 -11.06 -14.57
N ILE A 264 -29.88 -10.82 -14.58
CA ILE A 264 -29.13 -10.10 -13.53
C ILE A 264 -28.85 -8.68 -14.00
N ARG A 265 -29.32 -7.68 -13.25
CA ARG A 265 -28.99 -6.28 -13.49
C ARG A 265 -27.56 -5.98 -13.03
N THR A 266 -26.77 -5.37 -13.90
CA THR A 266 -25.49 -4.71 -13.57
C THR A 266 -25.53 -3.26 -14.09
N ASN A 267 -24.41 -2.53 -14.05
CA ASN A 267 -24.32 -1.22 -14.70
C ASN A 267 -24.30 -1.30 -16.23
N PHE A 268 -23.98 -2.45 -16.83
CA PHE A 268 -23.85 -2.63 -18.28
C PHE A 268 -25.17 -3.01 -18.98
N GLY A 269 -26.09 -3.62 -18.24
CA GLY A 269 -27.30 -4.17 -18.83
C GLY A 269 -27.98 -5.21 -17.95
N TRP A 270 -28.66 -6.14 -18.61
CA TRP A 270 -29.19 -7.38 -18.06
C TRP A 270 -28.36 -8.55 -18.58
N HIS A 271 -27.85 -9.40 -17.68
CA HIS A 271 -27.08 -10.58 -18.04
C HIS A 271 -27.88 -11.84 -17.79
N ILE A 272 -27.85 -12.77 -18.74
CA ILE A 272 -28.29 -14.17 -18.56
C ILE A 272 -27.03 -15.02 -18.53
N LEU A 273 -26.86 -15.87 -17.53
CA LEU A 273 -25.68 -16.73 -17.37
C LEU A 273 -26.05 -18.19 -17.60
N LYS A 274 -25.09 -18.98 -18.08
CA LYS A 274 -25.07 -20.43 -17.95
C LYS A 274 -23.74 -20.84 -17.33
N VAL A 275 -23.75 -21.62 -16.27
CA VAL A 275 -22.53 -22.27 -15.76
C VAL A 275 -22.29 -23.53 -16.59
N GLU A 276 -21.10 -23.65 -17.17
CA GLU A 276 -20.67 -24.85 -17.90
C GLU A 276 -20.01 -25.85 -16.94
N GLU A 277 -19.09 -25.37 -16.09
CA GLU A 277 -18.29 -26.21 -15.19
C GLU A 277 -17.95 -25.46 -13.88
N ARG A 278 -17.74 -26.22 -12.80
CA ARG A 278 -17.18 -25.77 -11.53
C ARG A 278 -15.98 -26.64 -11.19
N ARG A 279 -14.84 -26.02 -10.88
CA ARG A 279 -13.65 -26.75 -10.40
C ARG A 279 -13.07 -26.11 -9.16
N ASN A 280 -12.47 -26.95 -8.30
CA ASN A 280 -11.63 -26.46 -7.21
C ASN A 280 -10.37 -25.84 -7.79
N ILE A 281 -9.84 -24.78 -7.16
CA ILE A 281 -8.55 -24.21 -7.57
C ILE A 281 -7.46 -25.26 -7.32
N ALA A 282 -6.66 -25.54 -8.36
CA ALA A 282 -5.48 -26.38 -8.23
C ALA A 282 -4.43 -25.65 -7.39
N VAL A 283 -4.38 -25.99 -6.09
CA VAL A 283 -3.44 -25.37 -5.16
C VAL A 283 -2.01 -25.79 -5.52
N ALA A 284 -1.11 -24.81 -5.66
CA ALA A 284 0.30 -25.07 -5.92
C ALA A 284 0.91 -25.94 -4.82
N SER A 285 1.78 -26.88 -5.20
CA SER A 285 2.34 -27.89 -4.29
C SER A 285 3.21 -27.27 -3.20
N PHE A 286 3.48 -28.05 -2.14
CA PHE A 286 4.36 -27.62 -1.06
C PHE A 286 5.73 -27.17 -1.55
N GLU A 287 6.36 -27.93 -2.47
CA GLU A 287 7.69 -27.58 -2.99
C GLU A 287 7.68 -26.33 -3.88
N GLU A 288 6.62 -26.08 -4.65
CA GLU A 288 6.46 -24.85 -5.44
C GLU A 288 6.23 -23.61 -4.55
N MET A 289 5.54 -23.80 -3.42
CA MET A 289 5.22 -22.72 -2.48
C MET A 289 6.29 -22.48 -1.43
N LYS A 290 7.12 -23.47 -1.12
CA LYS A 290 8.14 -23.43 -0.07
C LYS A 290 9.06 -22.21 -0.14
N PRO A 291 9.63 -21.78 -1.28
CA PRO A 291 10.47 -20.57 -1.33
C PRO A 291 9.69 -19.29 -1.02
N LYS A 292 8.42 -19.22 -1.43
CA LYS A 292 7.54 -18.06 -1.17
C LYS A 292 7.14 -18.02 0.31
N LEU A 293 6.78 -19.17 0.88
CA LEU A 293 6.44 -19.31 2.30
C LEU A 293 7.65 -19.05 3.20
N GLU A 294 8.84 -19.51 2.82
CA GLU A 294 10.08 -19.25 3.55
C GLU A 294 10.41 -17.76 3.57
N SER A 295 10.39 -17.08 2.42
CA SER A 295 10.60 -15.63 2.33
C SER A 295 9.54 -14.85 3.13
N LYS A 296 8.26 -15.23 3.03
CA LYS A 296 7.17 -14.62 3.81
C LYS A 296 7.39 -14.78 5.32
N LEU A 297 7.60 -16.01 5.79
CA LEU A 297 7.81 -16.31 7.21
C LEU A 297 9.10 -15.69 7.75
N LEU A 298 10.15 -15.58 6.94
CA LEU A 298 11.38 -14.89 7.30
C LEU A 298 11.12 -13.41 7.58
N ASN A 299 10.36 -12.73 6.71
CA ASN A 299 9.97 -11.33 6.89
C ASN A 299 9.06 -11.17 8.11
N GLU A 300 7.96 -11.92 8.21
CA GLU A 300 7.01 -11.86 9.33
C GLU A 300 7.69 -12.12 10.69
N LYS A 301 8.60 -13.09 10.77
CA LYS A 301 9.39 -13.33 11.99
C LYS A 301 10.40 -12.22 12.27
N THR A 302 11.03 -11.66 11.23
CA THR A 302 11.98 -10.54 11.38
C THR A 302 11.27 -9.31 11.93
N GLU A 303 10.13 -8.92 11.35
CA GLU A 303 9.29 -7.81 11.82
C GLU A 303 8.84 -8.04 13.27
N LYS A 304 8.26 -9.21 13.57
CA LYS A 304 7.83 -9.57 14.93
C LYS A 304 8.96 -9.48 15.97
N PHE A 305 10.15 -9.99 15.67
CA PHE A 305 11.27 -9.96 16.61
C PHE A 305 11.97 -8.60 16.66
N LEU A 306 11.90 -7.79 15.59
CA LEU A 306 12.29 -6.38 15.58
C LEU A 306 11.38 -5.57 16.49
N ASP A 307 10.05 -5.69 16.35
CA ASP A 307 9.07 -5.00 17.20
C ASP A 307 9.28 -5.33 18.67
N GLN A 308 9.41 -6.63 19.00
CA GLN A 308 9.71 -7.07 20.36
C GLN A 308 11.01 -6.47 20.90
N TYR A 309 12.04 -6.32 20.05
CA TYR A 309 13.31 -5.73 20.44
C TYR A 309 13.22 -4.21 20.63
N VAL A 310 12.49 -3.50 19.76
CA VAL A 310 12.22 -2.06 19.93
C VAL A 310 11.42 -1.79 21.21
N GLN A 311 10.44 -2.63 21.54
CA GLN A 311 9.73 -2.54 22.83
C GLN A 311 10.64 -2.85 24.02
N GLU A 312 11.56 -3.82 23.89
CA GLU A 312 12.58 -4.11 24.91
C GLU A 312 13.48 -2.89 25.15
N LEU A 313 13.98 -2.23 24.09
CA LEU A 313 14.76 -1.00 24.18
C LEU A 313 13.94 0.14 24.80
N ARG A 314 12.68 0.34 24.36
CA ARG A 314 11.78 1.37 24.89
C ARG A 314 11.51 1.21 26.39
N SER A 315 11.43 -0.03 26.88
CA SER A 315 11.23 -0.34 28.31
C SER A 315 12.43 0.03 29.20
N LYS A 316 13.63 0.18 28.62
CA LYS A 316 14.89 0.47 29.32
C LYS A 316 15.37 1.92 29.14
N ALA A 317 14.74 2.66 28.22
CA ALA A 317 15.13 4.00 27.83
C ALA A 317 14.27 5.08 28.52
N ASN A 318 14.80 6.30 28.58
CA ASN A 318 14.01 7.46 28.98
C ASN A 318 13.27 8.02 27.74
N VAL A 319 11.95 7.82 27.65
CA VAL A 319 11.14 8.31 26.52
C VAL A 319 10.03 9.22 27.02
N GLU A 320 10.13 10.52 26.71
CA GLU A 320 9.14 11.53 27.05
C GLU A 320 8.44 12.04 25.78
N VAL A 321 7.15 11.74 25.62
CA VAL A 321 6.33 12.23 24.48
C VAL A 321 5.66 13.55 24.86
N LYS A 322 5.66 14.52 23.95
CA LYS A 322 5.15 15.89 24.14
C LYS A 322 4.18 16.36 23.04
N MET A 323 3.77 15.45 22.16
CA MET A 323 2.85 15.68 21.03
C MET A 323 1.38 15.49 21.43
#